data_AF-A0A6G1SDS3-F1
#
_entry.id   AF-A0A6G1SDS3-F1
#
_cell.length_a   1.000
_cell.length_b   1.000
_cell.length_c   1.000
_cell.angle_alpha   90.00
_cell.angle_beta   90.00
_cell.angle_gamma   90.00
#
_symmetry.space_group_name_H-M   'P 1'
#
loop_
_entity.id
_entity.type
_entity.pdbx_description
1 polymer ?
#
loop_
_entity_poly.entity_id
_entity_poly.type
_entity_poly.pdbx_seq_one_letter_code
_entity_poly.pdbx_strand_id
1 'polypeptide(L)'
;MAHYEKAKELLYTHVNVETNIKKSKDFTSDFLLHSKHLDESTIPDKRRLTFTGYLKAIDPISHSVILCQIERETRSINNILILGRNICDIHQSTSDPDQDYLSKEDVANYCDNYVSSLNNHPYFCKPSTSLTSQELIESQTRIVSWLKKYRIPIELDEKSQELVVAECVRIKPPYKHESDFICPTRVVLKRIKNIVDMSLSQEIPE
;
A
#
# COMPACT_ATOMS: atom_id res chain seq x y z
N MET A 1 -20.60 -1.25 -18.47
CA MET A 1 -20.73 0.23 -18.50
C MET A 1 -21.91 0.74 -17.67
N ALA A 2 -23.16 0.31 -17.88
CA ALA A 2 -24.31 0.83 -17.11
C ALA A 2 -24.21 0.62 -15.58
N HIS A 3 -23.73 -0.54 -15.12
CA HIS A 3 -23.55 -0.81 -13.68
C HIS A 3 -22.44 0.02 -13.03
N TYR A 4 -21.46 0.49 -13.81
CA TYR A 4 -20.33 1.25 -13.29
C TYR A 4 -20.71 2.69 -12.91
N GLU A 5 -21.45 3.38 -13.79
CA GLU A 5 -21.90 4.75 -13.49
C GLU A 5 -22.89 4.79 -12.33
N LYS A 6 -23.81 3.83 -12.26
CA LYS A 6 -24.73 3.68 -11.12
C LYS A 6 -23.98 3.42 -9.80
N ALA A 7 -22.90 2.63 -9.84
CA ALA A 7 -22.13 2.31 -8.64
C ALA A 7 -21.30 3.50 -8.13
N LYS A 8 -20.92 4.48 -8.97
CA LYS A 8 -20.23 5.70 -8.51
C LYS A 8 -21.10 6.54 -7.57
N GLU A 9 -22.40 6.59 -7.81
CA GLU A 9 -23.35 7.33 -6.96
C GLU A 9 -23.43 6.73 -5.54
N LEU A 10 -23.05 5.46 -5.42
CA LEU A 10 -23.01 4.70 -4.18
C LEU A 10 -21.71 4.85 -3.39
N LEU A 11 -20.74 5.66 -3.85
CA LEU A 11 -19.53 5.92 -3.07
C LEU A 11 -19.85 6.38 -1.65
N TYR A 12 -19.14 5.78 -0.71
CA TYR A 12 -19.30 5.92 0.74
C TYR A 12 -20.67 5.54 1.31
N THR A 13 -21.55 4.93 0.52
CA THR A 13 -22.76 4.27 1.04
C THR A 13 -22.45 2.86 1.48
N HIS A 14 -23.25 2.35 2.43
CA HIS A 14 -23.27 0.94 2.75
C HIS A 14 -23.93 0.16 1.61
N VAL A 15 -23.23 -0.82 1.06
CA VAL A 15 -23.65 -1.60 -0.10
C VAL A 15 -23.50 -3.10 0.17
N ASN A 16 -24.29 -3.87 -0.57
CA ASN A 16 -24.10 -5.30 -0.76
C ASN A 16 -23.54 -5.54 -2.17
N VAL A 17 -22.45 -6.30 -2.26
CA VAL A 17 -21.84 -6.71 -3.52
C VAL A 17 -22.07 -8.20 -3.72
N GLU A 18 -22.93 -8.55 -4.68
CA GLU A 18 -23.19 -9.94 -5.07
C GLU A 18 -22.11 -10.40 -6.06
N THR A 19 -21.56 -11.59 -5.84
CA THR A 19 -20.56 -12.17 -6.73
C THR A 19 -21.04 -13.42 -7.46
N ASN A 20 -20.41 -13.78 -8.57
CA ASN A 20 -20.63 -15.06 -9.27
C ASN A 20 -19.91 -16.24 -8.59
N ILE A 21 -19.18 -15.98 -7.50
CA ILE A 21 -18.46 -17.00 -6.74
C ILE A 21 -19.46 -17.77 -5.88
N LYS A 22 -19.43 -19.11 -6.00
CA LYS A 22 -20.29 -19.99 -5.21
C LYS A 22 -19.58 -20.45 -3.94
N LYS A 23 -20.29 -20.42 -2.81
CA LYS A 23 -19.96 -21.11 -1.56
C LYS A 23 -19.78 -22.59 -1.86
N SER A 24 -18.56 -23.10 -1.75
CA SER A 24 -18.30 -24.54 -1.71
C SER A 24 -18.50 -25.05 -0.28
N LYS A 25 -19.04 -26.25 -0.12
CA LYS A 25 -19.24 -26.90 1.20
C LYS A 25 -17.91 -27.14 1.93
N ASP A 26 -16.80 -27.19 1.19
CA ASP A 26 -15.47 -27.49 1.71
C ASP A 26 -14.59 -26.23 1.87
N PHE A 27 -15.16 -25.04 1.66
CA PHE A 27 -14.40 -23.78 1.72
C PHE A 27 -14.48 -23.14 3.11
N THR A 28 -13.82 -23.75 4.10
CA THR A 28 -13.47 -23.09 5.36
C THR A 28 -12.13 -22.38 5.17
N SER A 29 -12.12 -21.21 4.53
CA SER A 29 -10.94 -20.34 4.59
C SER A 29 -11.13 -19.35 5.74
N ASP A 30 -10.17 -19.31 6.67
CA ASP A 30 -10.05 -18.29 7.72
C ASP A 30 -10.07 -16.86 7.18
N PHE A 31 -9.82 -16.70 5.88
CA PHE A 31 -9.89 -15.44 5.15
C PHE A 31 -11.30 -14.81 5.10
N LEU A 32 -12.37 -15.59 5.26
CA LEU A 32 -13.77 -15.11 5.27
C LEU A 32 -14.39 -15.06 6.67
N LEU A 33 -13.68 -15.53 7.71
CA LEU A 33 -14.19 -15.63 9.08
C LEU A 33 -14.28 -14.28 9.82
N HIS A 34 -13.84 -13.17 9.21
CA HIS A 34 -13.86 -11.85 9.82
C HIS A 34 -15.08 -10.99 9.46
N SER A 35 -15.95 -11.41 8.53
CA SER A 35 -17.22 -10.70 8.27
C SER A 35 -18.32 -11.23 9.18
N LYS A 36 -18.43 -10.68 10.40
CA LYS A 36 -19.43 -11.09 11.42
C LYS A 36 -20.88 -10.70 11.13
N HIS A 37 -21.21 -10.14 9.98
CA HIS A 37 -22.58 -9.84 9.58
C HIS A 37 -22.90 -10.43 8.22
N LEU A 38 -23.32 -11.70 8.22
CA LEU A 38 -24.04 -12.31 7.10
C LEU A 38 -25.51 -12.38 7.51
N ASP A 39 -26.30 -11.36 7.17
CA ASP A 39 -27.76 -11.45 7.30
C ASP A 39 -28.29 -12.49 6.31
N GLU A 40 -28.91 -13.54 6.84
CA GLU A 40 -29.35 -14.73 6.11
C GLU A 40 -30.71 -14.59 5.41
N SER A 41 -31.30 -13.40 5.34
CA SER A 41 -32.72 -13.24 4.99
C SER A 41 -33.00 -12.21 3.88
N THR A 42 -32.66 -12.52 2.60
CA THR A 42 -33.55 -12.38 1.40
C THR A 42 -32.83 -12.61 0.03
N ILE A 43 -33.04 -13.81 -0.57
CA ILE A 43 -33.09 -14.27 -2.01
C ILE A 43 -32.53 -13.34 -3.14
N PRO A 44 -31.71 -13.76 -4.17
CA PRO A 44 -31.69 -15.03 -4.94
C PRO A 44 -30.31 -15.74 -5.11
N ASP A 45 -30.36 -17.04 -5.40
CA ASP A 45 -29.24 -18.01 -5.50
C ASP A 45 -28.34 -18.09 -4.25
N LYS A 46 -28.84 -18.76 -3.20
CA LYS A 46 -28.25 -19.00 -1.85
C LYS A 46 -26.79 -19.50 -1.81
N ARG A 47 -26.21 -19.82 -2.96
CA ARG A 47 -24.80 -20.23 -3.08
C ARG A 47 -23.87 -19.07 -3.35
N ARG A 48 -24.33 -17.91 -3.81
CA ARG A 48 -23.41 -16.83 -4.17
C ARG A 48 -22.84 -16.14 -2.94
N LEU A 49 -21.58 -15.74 -3.02
CA LEU A 49 -20.95 -14.94 -1.98
C LEU A 49 -21.38 -13.49 -2.14
N THR A 50 -21.88 -12.92 -1.05
CA THR A 50 -22.23 -11.51 -0.93
C THR A 50 -21.31 -10.89 0.10
N PHE A 51 -20.74 -9.74 -0.24
CA PHE A 51 -19.90 -8.95 0.66
C PHE A 51 -20.61 -7.65 1.01
N THR A 52 -20.48 -7.22 2.26
CA THR A 52 -21.15 -6.02 2.78
C THR A 52 -20.13 -5.05 3.37
N GLY A 53 -20.38 -3.76 3.19
CA GLY A 53 -19.55 -2.68 3.72
C GLY A 53 -19.74 -1.38 2.96
N TYR A 54 -18.94 -0.37 3.31
CA TYR A 54 -18.99 0.93 2.65
C TYR A 54 -18.20 0.93 1.34
N LEU A 55 -18.79 1.39 0.25
CA LEU A 55 -18.12 1.44 -1.05
C LEU A 55 -17.05 2.53 -1.07
N LYS A 56 -15.78 2.14 -1.02
CA LYS A 56 -14.65 3.08 -0.93
C LYS A 56 -14.14 3.53 -2.30
N ALA A 57 -13.98 2.58 -3.23
CA ALA A 57 -13.42 2.87 -4.54
C ALA A 57 -13.86 1.83 -5.58
N ILE A 58 -13.82 2.25 -6.84
CA ILE A 58 -14.05 1.39 -8.00
C ILE A 58 -12.94 1.66 -9.02
N ASP A 59 -12.21 0.62 -9.42
CA ASP A 59 -11.24 0.73 -10.51
C ASP A 59 -11.98 0.92 -11.85
N PRO A 60 -11.78 2.04 -12.58
CA PRO A 60 -12.43 2.26 -13.88
C PRO A 60 -12.08 1.21 -14.93
N ILE A 61 -10.92 0.54 -14.82
CA ILE A 61 -10.43 -0.40 -15.85
C ILE A 61 -10.94 -1.81 -15.59
N SER A 62 -10.63 -2.38 -14.42
CA SER A 62 -11.04 -3.75 -14.10
C SER A 62 -12.44 -3.86 -13.51
N HIS A 63 -13.08 -2.73 -13.19
CA HIS A 63 -14.34 -2.66 -12.43
C HIS A 63 -14.26 -3.35 -11.06
N SER A 64 -13.05 -3.53 -10.53
CA SER A 64 -12.85 -4.04 -9.18
C SER A 64 -13.32 -3.03 -8.15
N VAL A 65 -13.88 -3.54 -7.05
CA VAL A 65 -14.50 -2.76 -5.99
C VAL A 65 -13.71 -2.94 -4.71
N ILE A 66 -13.53 -1.85 -3.97
CA ILE A 66 -13.00 -1.86 -2.62
C ILE A 66 -14.13 -1.52 -1.66
N LEU A 67 -14.48 -2.47 -0.78
CA LEU A 67 -15.34 -2.23 0.36
C LEU A 67 -14.50 -1.91 1.60
N CYS A 68 -15.03 -1.05 2.44
CA CYS A 68 -14.46 -0.65 3.72
C CYS A 68 -15.42 -1.11 4.83
N GLN A 69 -14.94 -1.95 5.74
CA GLN A 69 -15.64 -2.31 6.96
C GLN A 69 -15.03 -1.51 8.11
N ILE A 70 -15.85 -0.67 8.73
CA ILE A 70 -15.42 0.25 9.79
C ILE A 70 -15.90 -0.31 11.12
N GLU A 71 -14.97 -0.64 12.01
CA GLU A 71 -15.29 -0.98 13.38
C GLU A 71 -15.18 0.28 14.25
N ARG A 72 -16.34 0.78 14.71
CA ARG A 72 -16.45 2.09 15.36
C ARG A 72 -15.67 2.17 16.68
N GLU A 73 -15.65 1.08 17.46
CA GLU A 73 -14.99 1.03 18.77
C GLU A 73 -13.47 1.10 18.65
N THR A 74 -12.90 0.31 17.74
CA THR A 74 -11.46 0.24 17.52
C THR A 74 -10.96 1.30 16.51
N ARG A 75 -11.88 2.00 15.86
CA ARG A 75 -11.64 2.86 14.69
C ARG A 75 -10.82 2.14 13.60
N SER A 76 -10.93 0.81 13.54
CA SER A 76 -10.19 0.02 12.58
C SER A 76 -10.94 -0.06 11.26
N ILE A 77 -10.18 -0.14 10.17
CA ILE A 77 -10.71 -0.25 8.82
C ILE A 77 -10.18 -1.53 8.20
N ASN A 78 -11.08 -2.45 7.88
CA ASN A 78 -10.78 -3.61 7.06
C ASN A 78 -11.20 -3.34 5.62
N ASN A 79 -10.27 -3.47 4.67
CA ASN A 79 -10.57 -3.27 3.25
C ASN A 79 -10.72 -4.62 2.55
N ILE A 80 -11.80 -4.79 1.79
CA ILE A 80 -12.07 -5.99 1.00
C ILE A 80 -11.97 -5.61 -0.47
N LEU A 81 -11.03 -6.21 -1.20
CA LEU A 81 -10.93 -6.10 -2.65
C LEU A 81 -11.74 -7.19 -3.33
N ILE A 82 -12.72 -6.80 -4.15
CA ILE A 82 -13.55 -7.69 -4.95
C ILE A 82 -13.22 -7.44 -6.42
N LEU A 83 -12.69 -8.46 -7.08
CA LEU A 83 -12.29 -8.35 -8.50
C LEU A 83 -13.53 -8.17 -9.39
N GLY A 84 -13.49 -7.19 -10.30
CA GLY A 84 -14.68 -6.80 -11.06
C GLY A 84 -15.30 -7.92 -11.90
N ARG A 85 -14.48 -8.82 -12.45
CA ARG A 85 -14.95 -10.02 -13.19
C ARG A 85 -15.82 -10.97 -12.35
N ASN A 86 -15.75 -10.87 -11.02
CA ASN A 86 -16.51 -11.71 -10.11
C ASN A 86 -17.80 -11.02 -9.64
N ILE A 87 -18.00 -9.73 -9.94
CA ILE A 87 -19.16 -8.97 -9.47
C ILE A 87 -20.35 -9.23 -10.40
N CYS A 88 -21.46 -9.66 -9.82
CA CYS A 88 -22.75 -9.76 -10.51
C CYS A 88 -23.51 -8.44 -10.42
N ASP A 89 -23.64 -7.91 -9.19
CA ASP A 89 -24.40 -6.68 -8.95
C ASP A 89 -23.94 -5.96 -7.68
N ILE A 90 -24.27 -4.68 -7.60
CA ILE A 90 -24.01 -3.81 -6.46
C ILE A 90 -25.28 -3.04 -6.16
N HIS A 91 -25.80 -3.20 -4.95
CA HIS A 91 -26.98 -2.45 -4.50
C HIS A 91 -26.72 -1.83 -3.13
N GLN A 92 -27.28 -0.65 -2.94
CA GLN A 92 -27.29 -0.01 -1.62
C GLN A 92 -28.03 -0.92 -0.64
N SER A 93 -27.45 -1.15 0.54
CA SER A 93 -28.15 -1.88 1.58
C SER A 93 -29.38 -1.07 1.98
N THR A 94 -30.56 -1.67 1.88
CA THR A 94 -31.78 -1.07 2.41
C THR A 94 -31.63 -0.94 3.91
N SER A 95 -31.88 0.26 4.42
CA SER A 95 -31.82 0.60 5.84
C SER A 95 -32.71 -0.35 6.64
N ASP A 96 -32.08 -1.33 7.30
CA ASP A 96 -32.67 -1.98 8.45
C ASP A 96 -32.80 -0.89 9.54
N PRO A 97 -34.00 -0.60 10.06
CA PRO A 97 -34.18 0.40 11.12
C PRO A 97 -33.33 0.15 12.36
N ASP A 98 -32.85 -1.08 12.56
CA ASP A 98 -31.98 -1.45 13.68
C ASP A 98 -30.47 -1.30 13.38
N GLN A 99 -30.07 -1.05 12.11
CA GLN A 99 -28.66 -0.84 11.74
C GLN A 99 -28.32 0.66 11.67
N ASP A 100 -27.53 1.12 12.63
CA ASP A 100 -26.92 2.44 12.63
C ASP A 100 -25.77 2.47 11.60
N TYR A 101 -26.07 2.89 10.37
CA TYR A 101 -25.05 3.17 9.35
C TYR A 101 -24.46 4.59 9.53
N LEU A 102 -23.14 4.68 9.39
CA LEU A 102 -22.43 5.95 9.28
C LEU A 102 -22.89 6.76 8.07
N SER A 103 -22.85 8.08 8.21
CA SER A 103 -23.08 9.01 7.10
C SER A 103 -21.97 8.89 6.04
N LYS A 104 -22.25 9.32 4.80
CA LYS A 104 -21.24 9.33 3.73
C LYS A 104 -20.02 10.16 4.14
N GLU A 105 -20.25 11.30 4.77
CA GLU A 105 -19.23 12.23 5.25
C GLU A 105 -18.34 11.59 6.31
N ASP A 106 -18.93 10.87 7.28
CA ASP A 106 -18.16 10.18 8.32
C ASP A 106 -17.27 9.08 7.72
N VAL A 107 -17.81 8.29 6.79
CA VAL A 107 -17.06 7.22 6.09
C VAL A 107 -15.90 7.82 5.29
N ALA A 108 -16.12 8.94 4.60
CA ALA A 108 -15.08 9.65 3.88
C ALA A 108 -13.97 10.12 4.84
N ASN A 109 -14.34 10.73 5.97
CA ASN A 109 -13.39 11.14 7.00
C ASN A 109 -12.56 9.97 7.55
N TYR A 110 -13.19 8.81 7.79
CA TYR A 110 -12.47 7.58 8.19
C TYR A 110 -11.46 7.16 7.13
N CYS A 111 -11.83 7.22 5.84
CA CYS A 111 -10.95 6.85 4.74
C CYS A 111 -9.76 7.83 4.57
N ASP A 112 -10.02 9.13 4.72
CA ASP A 112 -9.01 10.19 4.53
C ASP A 112 -7.99 10.24 5.66
N ASN A 113 -8.41 10.00 6.90
CA ASN A 113 -7.49 9.93 8.05
C ASN A 113 -6.43 8.83 7.89
N TYR A 114 -6.71 7.77 7.11
CA TYR A 114 -5.73 6.72 6.81
C TYR A 114 -4.68 7.18 5.78
N VAL A 115 -5.02 8.09 4.86
CA VAL A 115 -4.05 8.62 3.87
C VAL A 115 -2.95 9.41 4.55
N SER A 116 -3.27 10.11 5.65
CA SER A 116 -2.28 10.80 6.48
C SER A 116 -1.27 9.83 7.11
N SER A 117 -1.65 8.59 7.42
CA SER A 117 -0.72 7.57 7.92
C SER A 117 0.13 6.96 6.80
N LEU A 118 -0.44 6.81 5.59
CA LEU A 118 0.31 6.39 4.40
C LEU A 118 1.38 7.40 4.01
N ASN A 119 1.14 8.70 4.16
CA ASN A 119 2.15 9.73 3.91
C ASN A 119 3.40 9.60 4.81
N ASN A 120 3.29 8.90 5.94
CA ASN A 120 4.40 8.59 6.84
C ASN A 120 4.97 7.17 6.62
N HIS A 121 4.43 6.41 5.66
CA HIS A 121 4.91 5.08 5.34
C HIS A 121 6.18 5.16 4.49
N PRO A 122 7.24 4.38 4.78
CA PRO A 122 8.55 4.49 4.10
C PRO A 122 8.53 4.40 2.57
N TYR A 123 7.49 3.78 2.00
CA TYR A 123 7.32 3.62 0.55
C TYR A 123 6.56 4.78 -0.13
N PHE A 124 5.86 5.62 0.65
CA PHE A 124 5.05 6.75 0.16
C PHE A 124 5.53 8.10 0.67
N CYS A 125 6.39 8.12 1.70
CA CYS A 125 7.17 9.31 2.04
C CYS A 125 7.99 9.72 0.82
N LYS A 126 7.68 10.88 0.24
CA LYS A 126 8.69 11.59 -0.56
C LYS A 126 9.87 11.81 0.38
N PRO A 127 11.12 11.47 0.01
CA PRO A 127 12.28 11.77 0.85
C PRO A 127 12.39 13.29 0.97
N SER A 128 11.75 13.85 2.00
CA SER A 128 11.79 15.27 2.33
C SER A 128 13.01 15.53 3.19
N THR A 129 14.18 15.28 2.61
CA THR A 129 15.42 15.91 3.04
C THR A 129 16.11 16.39 1.78
N SER A 130 15.80 17.62 1.36
CA SER A 130 16.66 18.33 0.44
C SER A 130 17.97 18.59 1.18
N LEU A 131 18.89 17.62 1.11
CA LEU A 131 20.26 17.82 1.57
C LEU A 131 20.83 18.98 0.77
N THR A 132 21.56 19.84 1.48
CA THR A 132 22.35 20.88 0.83
C THR A 132 23.40 20.21 -0.06
N SER A 133 23.85 20.93 -1.10
CA SER A 133 24.90 20.41 -2.00
C SER A 133 26.17 20.02 -1.24
N GLN A 134 26.45 20.70 -0.13
CA GLN A 134 27.58 20.39 0.74
C GLN A 134 27.41 19.06 1.47
N GLU A 135 26.25 18.81 2.09
CA GLU A 135 25.97 17.53 2.77
C GLU A 135 25.98 16.33 1.81
N LEU A 136 25.57 16.54 0.55
CA LEU A 136 25.65 15.52 -0.50
C LEU A 136 27.11 15.17 -0.82
N ILE A 137 27.97 16.18 -0.98
CA ILE A 137 29.39 15.98 -1.24
C ILE A 137 30.07 15.29 -0.04
N GLU A 138 29.74 15.70 1.18
CA GLU A 138 30.27 15.08 2.41
C GLU A 138 29.85 13.61 2.51
N SER A 139 28.58 13.30 2.26
CA SER A 139 28.05 11.93 2.27
C SER A 139 28.72 11.09 1.19
N GLN A 140 28.82 11.62 -0.04
CA GLN A 140 29.49 10.95 -1.16
C GLN A 140 30.96 10.66 -0.83
N THR A 141 31.69 11.66 -0.33
CA THR A 141 33.11 11.54 0.03
C THR A 141 33.31 10.50 1.14
N ARG A 142 32.41 10.45 2.12
CA ARG A 142 32.45 9.48 3.22
C ARG A 142 32.27 8.06 2.71
N ILE A 143 31.25 7.83 1.87
CA ILE A 143 30.97 6.52 1.27
C ILE A 143 32.15 6.04 0.41
N VAL A 144 32.67 6.92 -0.46
CA VAL A 144 33.81 6.61 -1.33
C VAL A 144 35.05 6.26 -0.50
N SER A 145 35.36 7.07 0.50
CA SER A 145 36.53 6.84 1.37
C SER A 145 36.40 5.53 2.15
N TRP A 146 35.21 5.22 2.65
CA TRP A 146 34.93 3.98 3.36
C TRP A 146 35.07 2.75 2.45
N LEU A 147 34.46 2.75 1.27
CA LEU A 147 34.56 1.62 0.34
C LEU A 147 36.01 1.40 -0.14
N LYS A 148 36.76 2.48 -0.40
CA LYS A 148 38.20 2.41 -0.70
C LYS A 148 39.00 1.81 0.46
N LYS A 149 38.70 2.18 1.71
CA LYS A 149 39.33 1.60 2.92
C LYS A 149 39.16 0.08 2.99
N TYR A 150 37.99 -0.44 2.59
CA TYR A 150 37.70 -1.87 2.52
C TYR A 150 38.10 -2.54 1.20
N ARG A 151 38.83 -1.83 0.32
CA ARG A 151 39.28 -2.30 -1.00
C ARG A 151 38.12 -2.74 -1.92
N ILE A 152 36.96 -2.11 -1.78
CA ILE A 152 35.81 -2.35 -2.65
C ILE A 152 35.91 -1.36 -3.82
N PRO A 153 35.90 -1.84 -5.09
CA PRO A 153 35.94 -0.96 -6.24
C PRO A 153 34.73 -0.02 -6.24
N ILE A 154 34.99 1.28 -6.39
CA ILE A 154 33.95 2.30 -6.48
C ILE A 154 34.38 3.38 -7.47
N GLU A 155 33.45 3.74 -8.35
CA GLU A 155 33.59 4.81 -9.34
C GLU A 155 32.46 5.83 -9.17
N LEU A 156 32.76 7.09 -9.46
CA LEU A 156 31.76 8.16 -9.49
C LEU A 156 31.40 8.43 -10.95
N ASP A 157 30.12 8.31 -11.28
CA ASP A 157 29.61 8.80 -12.56
C ASP A 157 29.39 10.31 -12.46
N GLU A 158 30.33 11.09 -13.00
CA GLU A 158 30.30 12.56 -12.93
C GLU A 158 29.02 13.17 -13.53
N LYS A 159 28.40 12.49 -14.52
CA LYS A 159 27.22 13.00 -15.22
C LYS A 159 25.95 12.85 -14.38
N SER A 160 25.79 11.72 -13.72
CA SER A 160 24.59 11.38 -12.95
C SER A 160 24.75 11.62 -11.45
N GLN A 161 25.99 11.89 -11.00
CA GLN A 161 26.37 11.90 -9.58
C GLN A 161 26.06 10.57 -8.88
N GLU A 162 26.04 9.45 -9.62
CA GLU A 162 25.81 8.12 -9.07
C GLU A 162 27.12 7.45 -8.67
N LEU A 163 27.11 6.72 -7.55
CA LEU A 163 28.22 5.86 -7.15
C LEU A 163 28.03 4.46 -7.71
N VAL A 164 29.00 3.97 -8.48
CA VAL A 164 29.01 2.63 -9.05
C VAL A 164 29.96 1.76 -8.24
N VAL A 165 29.42 0.80 -7.49
CA VAL A 165 30.19 -0.12 -6.64
C VAL A 165 30.35 -1.45 -7.34
N ALA A 166 31.60 -1.85 -7.58
CA ALA A 166 31.98 -3.10 -8.23
C ALA A 166 31.16 -3.43 -9.49
N GLU A 167 30.83 -2.41 -10.30
CA GLU A 167 30.05 -2.49 -11.53
C GLU A 167 28.63 -3.11 -11.40
N CYS A 168 28.18 -3.40 -10.17
CA CYS A 168 26.98 -4.20 -9.93
C CYS A 168 25.93 -3.49 -9.05
N VAL A 169 26.33 -2.46 -8.31
CA VAL A 169 25.41 -1.63 -7.51
C VAL A 169 25.57 -0.18 -7.91
N ARG A 170 24.46 0.47 -8.26
CA ARG A 170 24.40 1.91 -8.45
C ARG A 170 23.73 2.55 -7.26
N ILE A 171 24.32 3.57 -6.67
CA ILE A 171 23.77 4.31 -5.54
C ILE A 171 23.51 5.74 -6.00
N LYS A 172 22.25 6.14 -5.97
CA LYS A 172 21.81 7.49 -6.33
C LYS A 172 21.89 8.43 -5.12
N PRO A 173 22.09 9.74 -5.33
CA PRO A 173 21.80 10.72 -4.29
C PRO A 173 20.36 10.57 -3.79
N PRO A 174 20.07 10.75 -2.48
CA PRO A 174 20.93 11.23 -1.40
C PRO A 174 21.76 10.16 -0.67
N TYR A 175 21.86 8.93 -1.20
CA TYR A 175 22.65 7.82 -0.64
C TYR A 175 22.20 7.35 0.76
N LYS A 176 20.94 7.55 1.13
CA LYS A 176 20.42 7.23 2.48
C LYS A 176 19.45 6.08 2.48
N HIS A 177 18.47 6.13 1.57
CA HIS A 177 17.34 5.22 1.58
C HIS A 177 17.67 3.95 0.79
N GLU A 178 17.04 2.82 1.12
CA GLU A 178 17.20 1.59 0.33
C GLU A 178 16.77 1.78 -1.12
N SER A 179 15.80 2.66 -1.39
CA SER A 179 15.37 3.07 -2.73
C SER A 179 16.46 3.73 -3.56
N ASP A 180 17.50 4.26 -2.93
CA ASP A 180 18.60 4.93 -3.61
C ASP A 180 19.56 3.91 -4.25
N PHE A 181 19.47 2.64 -3.85
CA PHE A 181 20.36 1.58 -4.31
C PHE A 181 19.68 0.72 -5.38
N ILE A 182 20.36 0.57 -6.51
CA ILE A 182 19.91 -0.21 -7.66
C ILE A 182 20.88 -1.37 -7.85
N CYS A 183 20.39 -2.60 -7.62
CA CYS A 183 21.13 -3.82 -7.87
C CYS A 183 20.16 -4.95 -8.23
N PRO A 184 20.44 -5.76 -9.27
CA PRO A 184 19.62 -6.93 -9.60
C PRO A 184 19.62 -7.99 -8.49
N THR A 185 20.70 -8.07 -7.71
CA THR A 185 20.90 -9.14 -6.73
C THR A 185 20.68 -8.63 -5.31
N ARG A 186 19.56 -9.03 -4.68
CA ARG A 186 19.18 -8.59 -3.32
C ARG A 186 20.23 -8.90 -2.25
N VAL A 187 20.96 -10.01 -2.39
CA VAL A 187 22.04 -10.37 -1.44
C VAL A 187 23.21 -9.39 -1.50
N VAL A 188 23.58 -8.97 -2.72
CA VAL A 188 24.64 -7.97 -2.94
C VAL A 188 24.18 -6.60 -2.44
N LEU A 189 22.94 -6.21 -2.79
CA LEU A 189 22.31 -4.98 -2.31
C LEU A 189 22.38 -4.88 -0.78
N LYS A 190 21.93 -5.91 -0.07
CA LYS A 190 21.93 -5.95 1.40
C LYS A 190 23.34 -5.82 1.98
N ARG A 191 24.34 -6.47 1.39
CA ARG A 191 25.74 -6.39 1.86
C ARG A 191 26.33 -5.01 1.65
N ILE A 192 26.19 -4.45 0.45
CA ILE A 192 26.70 -3.10 0.13
C ILE A 192 25.98 -2.06 0.99
N LYS A 193 24.66 -2.17 1.15
CA LYS A 193 23.89 -1.28 2.02
C LYS A 193 24.41 -1.32 3.46
N ASN A 194 24.62 -2.50 4.04
CA ASN A 194 25.17 -2.62 5.40
C ASN A 194 26.54 -1.95 5.54
N ILE A 195 27.41 -2.07 4.52
CA ILE A 195 28.74 -1.44 4.51
C ILE A 195 28.62 0.09 4.43
N VAL A 196 27.68 0.58 3.61
CA VAL A 196 27.41 2.02 3.45
C VAL A 196 26.77 2.59 4.72
N ASP A 197 25.79 1.92 5.30
CA ASP A 197 25.13 2.34 6.54
C ASP A 197 26.17 2.47 7.68
N MET A 198 27.14 1.53 7.77
CA MET A 198 28.27 1.63 8.70
C MET A 198 29.13 2.89 8.48
N SER A 199 29.33 3.30 7.22
CA SER A 199 30.09 4.53 6.91
C SER A 199 29.36 5.79 7.38
N LEU A 200 28.04 5.79 7.38
CA LEU A 200 27.22 6.93 7.76
C LEU A 200 27.05 7.04 9.29
N SER A 201 27.14 5.92 10.02
CA SER A 201 26.97 5.86 11.48
C SER A 201 28.24 6.10 12.31
N GLN A 202 29.45 6.11 11.73
CA GLN A 202 30.65 6.43 12.49
C GLN A 202 30.85 7.95 12.56
N GLU A 203 30.72 8.52 13.76
CA GLU A 203 31.32 9.82 14.09
C GLU A 203 32.84 9.70 13.97
N ILE A 204 33.45 10.59 13.20
CA ILE A 204 34.90 10.62 13.00
C ILE A 204 35.54 10.95 14.35
N PRO A 205 36.39 10.09 14.95
CA PRO A 205 37.26 10.52 16.03
C PRO A 205 38.30 11.48 15.42
N GLU A 206 38.42 12.67 16.01
CA GLU A 206 39.46 13.67 15.68
C GLU A 206 40.88 13.10 15.71
#